data_AF-A0A7L0E1U0-F1
#
_entry.id   AF-A0A7L0E1U0-F1
#
_cell.length_a   1.000
_cell.length_b   1.000
_cell.length_c   1.000
_cell.angle_alpha   90.00
_cell.angle_beta   90.00
_cell.angle_gamma   90.00
#
_symmetry.space_group_name_H-M   'P 1'
#
loop_
_entity.id
_entity.type
_entity.pdbx_description
1 polymer ?
#
loop_
_entity_poly.entity_id
_entity_poly.type
_entity_poly.pdbx_seq_one_letter_code
_entity_poly.pdbx_strand_id
1 'polypeptide(L)'
;QVDFAFVVWRSFPERIVGFPTRSHFWDPEQRRWGYTSKWTNELSIVLTAAAFYHRYYHSLFTEYLPAGLRELVDGLAACEDILMNILVATVTKLPPIKVTQRKQHKENSLQQVKGTAGVAGGQRFSQRQDCLNQLVDWFGYMPLVSSQLRLDPVLFKDQVSVLRKKYPHLEKP
;
A
#
# COMPACT_ATOMS: atom_id res chain seq x y z
N GLN A 1 -0.21 -16.61 5.02
CA GLN A 1 0.17 -15.17 5.01
C GLN A 1 -1.04 -14.32 4.66
N VAL A 2 -1.72 -14.65 3.57
CA VAL A 2 -3.03 -14.08 3.21
C VAL A 2 -4.05 -14.27 4.35
N ASP A 3 -4.08 -15.43 5.01
CA ASP A 3 -5.00 -15.68 6.13
C ASP A 3 -4.79 -14.72 7.30
N PHE A 4 -3.53 -14.44 7.65
CA PHE A 4 -3.20 -13.47 8.69
C PHE A 4 -3.63 -12.06 8.28
N ALA A 5 -3.33 -11.65 7.05
CA ALA A 5 -3.74 -10.36 6.53
C ALA A 5 -5.28 -10.21 6.53
N PHE A 6 -6.00 -11.28 6.19
CA PHE A 6 -7.46 -11.30 6.26
C PHE A 6 -7.98 -11.25 7.70
N VAL A 7 -7.34 -11.97 8.64
CA VAL A 7 -7.67 -11.87 10.08
C VAL A 7 -7.47 -10.44 10.58
N VAL A 8 -6.35 -9.81 10.23
CA VAL A 8 -6.09 -8.39 10.55
C VAL A 8 -7.17 -7.49 9.95
N TRP A 9 -7.51 -7.68 8.68
CA TRP A 9 -8.57 -6.90 8.03
C TRP A 9 -9.93 -7.09 8.71
N ARG A 10 -10.30 -8.30 9.14
CA ARG A 10 -11.55 -8.53 9.88
C ARG A 10 -11.60 -7.78 11.21
N SER A 11 -10.46 -7.52 11.84
CA SER A 11 -10.37 -6.69 13.06
C SER A 11 -10.41 -5.20 12.79
N PHE A 12 -10.12 -4.77 11.54
CA PHE A 12 -10.06 -3.38 11.12
C PHE A 12 -10.73 -3.19 9.75
N PRO A 13 -12.02 -3.55 9.60
CA PRO A 13 -12.69 -3.62 8.29
C PRO A 13 -12.79 -2.25 7.61
N GLU A 14 -12.70 -1.18 8.39
CA GLU A 14 -12.73 0.21 7.92
C GLU A 14 -11.44 0.64 7.21
N ARG A 15 -10.31 -0.07 7.41
CA ARG A 15 -8.99 0.31 6.88
C ARG A 15 -8.53 -0.59 5.73
N ILE A 16 -7.66 -0.05 4.89
CA ILE A 16 -6.91 -0.83 3.91
C ILE A 16 -5.78 -1.58 4.65
N VAL A 17 -5.71 -2.89 4.46
CA VAL A 17 -4.68 -3.76 5.05
C VAL A 17 -3.89 -4.44 3.94
N GLY A 18 -2.57 -4.30 3.88
CA GLY A 18 -1.81 -4.95 2.81
C GLY A 18 -0.30 -4.96 2.97
N PHE A 19 0.40 -5.45 1.94
CA PHE A 19 1.83 -5.78 2.04
C PHE A 19 2.75 -4.68 1.51
N PRO A 20 2.61 -4.20 0.25
CA PRO A 20 3.51 -3.20 -0.29
C PRO A 20 3.04 -1.81 0.13
N THR A 21 3.89 -1.08 0.86
CA THR A 21 3.55 0.24 1.38
C THR A 21 4.34 1.35 0.68
N ARG A 22 3.76 2.55 0.69
CA ARG A 22 4.34 3.81 0.22
C ARG A 22 4.00 4.90 1.22
N SER A 23 4.66 6.05 1.09
CA SER A 23 4.37 7.22 1.92
C SER A 23 4.24 8.47 1.07
N HIS A 24 3.44 9.41 1.56
CA HIS A 24 3.53 10.80 1.16
C HIS A 24 4.45 11.56 2.12
N PHE A 25 4.93 12.73 1.70
CA PHE A 25 5.66 13.68 2.54
C PHE A 25 5.47 15.10 1.98
N TRP A 26 5.61 16.13 2.81
CA TRP A 26 5.65 17.51 2.32
C TRP A 26 7.07 17.87 1.88
N ASP A 27 7.23 18.35 0.65
CA ASP A 27 8.48 18.92 0.17
C ASP A 27 8.45 20.46 0.34
N PRO A 28 9.19 21.03 1.31
CA PRO A 28 9.20 22.47 1.54
C PRO A 28 9.93 23.26 0.44
N GLU A 29 10.86 22.64 -0.29
CA GLU A 29 11.61 23.30 -1.36
C GLU A 29 10.73 23.46 -2.59
N GLN A 30 10.00 22.39 -2.96
CA GLN A 30 9.09 22.40 -4.09
C GLN A 30 7.68 22.88 -3.75
N ARG A 31 7.38 23.10 -2.46
CA ARG A 31 6.05 23.47 -1.93
C ARG A 31 4.94 22.56 -2.47
N ARG A 32 5.21 21.26 -2.53
CA ARG A 32 4.27 20.26 -3.05
C ARG A 32 4.36 18.97 -2.25
N TRP A 33 3.34 18.13 -2.39
CA TRP A 33 3.33 16.81 -1.76
C TRP A 33 4.16 15.83 -2.57
N GLY A 34 5.12 15.16 -1.93
CA GLY A 34 5.95 14.11 -2.48
C GLY A 34 5.36 12.71 -2.26
N TYR A 35 5.58 11.81 -3.21
CA TYR A 35 5.33 10.38 -3.13
C TYR A 35 6.66 9.64 -3.03
N THR A 36 6.78 8.66 -2.14
CA THR A 36 8.03 7.91 -1.94
C THR A 36 7.83 6.40 -1.80
N SER A 37 8.76 5.65 -2.38
CA SER A 37 8.93 4.20 -2.18
C SER A 37 10.14 3.86 -1.31
N LYS A 38 10.75 4.87 -0.65
CA LYS A 38 11.83 4.63 0.30
C LYS A 38 11.36 3.69 1.40
N TRP A 39 12.23 2.77 1.79
CA TRP A 39 11.97 1.85 2.89
C TRP A 39 12.09 2.59 4.22
N THR A 40 11.02 3.26 4.62
CA THR A 40 10.87 3.88 5.93
C THR A 40 9.87 3.09 6.78
N ASN A 41 9.84 3.39 8.08
CA ASN A 41 8.82 2.84 8.97
C ASN A 41 7.47 3.56 8.81
N GLU A 42 7.46 4.73 8.17
CA GLU A 42 6.26 5.51 7.90
C GLU A 42 5.57 5.02 6.63
N LEU A 43 4.25 4.93 6.68
CA LEU A 43 3.38 4.60 5.58
C LEU A 43 2.13 5.46 5.61
N SER A 44 1.59 5.72 4.43
CA SER A 44 0.28 6.36 4.28
C SER A 44 -0.54 5.75 3.15
N ILE A 45 0.08 4.87 2.36
CA ILE A 45 -0.52 4.23 1.19
C ILE A 45 -0.15 2.75 1.23
N VAL A 46 -1.15 1.90 1.00
CA VAL A 46 -0.98 0.47 0.69
C VAL A 46 -1.35 0.26 -0.78
N LEU A 47 -0.50 -0.43 -1.55
CA LEU A 47 -0.80 -0.75 -2.95
C LEU A 47 -1.91 -1.81 -3.02
N THR A 48 -2.97 -1.53 -3.77
CA THR A 48 -4.20 -2.33 -3.84
C THR A 48 -3.98 -3.68 -4.55
N ALA A 49 -2.92 -3.81 -5.34
CA ALA A 49 -2.50 -5.07 -5.95
C ALA A 49 -2.28 -6.22 -4.95
N ALA A 50 -2.00 -5.90 -3.68
CA ALA A 50 -1.86 -6.88 -2.62
C ALA A 50 -2.39 -6.32 -1.29
N ALA A 51 -3.71 -6.08 -1.26
CA ALA A 51 -4.42 -5.53 -0.10
C ALA A 51 -5.82 -6.11 0.06
N PHE A 52 -6.33 -6.01 1.29
CA PHE A 52 -7.72 -6.17 1.66
C PHE A 52 -8.31 -4.80 2.00
N TYR A 53 -9.51 -4.55 1.50
CA TYR A 53 -10.30 -3.38 1.83
C TYR A 53 -11.79 -3.73 1.67
N HIS A 54 -12.66 -2.97 2.31
CA HIS A 54 -14.10 -3.24 2.28
C HIS A 54 -14.71 -2.96 0.90
N ARG A 55 -15.62 -3.84 0.43
CA ARG A 55 -16.33 -3.69 -0.87
C ARG A 55 -17.01 -2.34 -1.02
N TYR A 56 -17.50 -1.78 0.09
CA TYR A 56 -18.07 -0.43 0.15
C TYR A 56 -17.19 0.62 -0.53
N TYR A 57 -15.88 0.61 -0.28
CA TYR A 57 -14.97 1.58 -0.89
C TYR A 57 -14.76 1.33 -2.38
N HIS A 58 -14.86 0.07 -2.83
CA HIS A 58 -14.90 -0.24 -4.25
C HIS A 58 -16.13 0.37 -4.92
N SER A 59 -17.32 0.19 -4.33
CA SER A 59 -18.55 0.81 -4.84
C SER A 59 -18.46 2.34 -4.85
N LEU A 60 -17.89 2.96 -3.81
CA LEU A 60 -17.65 4.41 -3.80
C LEU A 60 -16.72 4.83 -4.95
N PHE A 61 -15.64 4.08 -5.16
CA PHE A 61 -14.68 4.35 -6.23
C PHE A 61 -15.32 4.25 -7.62
N THR A 62 -16.13 3.22 -7.85
CA THR A 62 -16.72 2.96 -9.17
C THR A 62 -17.95 3.81 -9.45
N GLU A 63 -18.86 3.94 -8.48
CA GLU A 63 -20.21 4.49 -8.69
C GLU A 63 -20.33 5.95 -8.25
N TYR A 64 -19.63 6.36 -7.18
CA TYR A 64 -19.84 7.67 -6.55
C TYR A 64 -18.78 8.71 -6.91
N LEU A 65 -17.58 8.30 -7.31
CA LEU A 65 -16.57 9.25 -7.74
C LEU A 65 -17.02 9.99 -9.01
N PRO A 66 -16.78 11.31 -9.11
CA PRO A 66 -17.06 12.07 -10.31
C PRO A 66 -16.30 11.51 -11.52
N ALA A 67 -16.92 11.55 -12.70
CA ALA A 67 -16.34 11.00 -13.93
C ALA A 67 -14.94 11.57 -14.23
N GLY A 68 -14.73 12.88 -14.07
CA GLY A 68 -13.43 13.51 -14.31
C GLY A 68 -12.30 12.98 -13.42
N LEU A 69 -12.62 12.46 -12.23
CA LEU A 69 -11.63 11.89 -11.32
C LEU A 69 -11.29 10.44 -11.69
N ARG A 70 -12.25 9.71 -12.26
CA ARG A 70 -11.99 8.40 -12.89
C ARG A 70 -11.17 8.56 -14.17
N GLU A 71 -11.52 9.52 -15.03
CA GLU A 71 -10.77 9.84 -16.25
C GLU A 71 -9.32 10.24 -15.96
N LEU A 72 -9.08 11.01 -14.89
CA LEU A 72 -7.73 11.32 -14.42
C LEU A 72 -6.92 10.05 -14.11
N VAL A 73 -7.54 9.08 -13.45
CA VAL A 73 -6.89 7.82 -13.10
C VAL A 73 -6.72 6.89 -14.30
N ASP A 74 -7.69 6.84 -15.21
CA ASP A 74 -7.59 6.07 -16.45
C ASP A 74 -6.48 6.63 -17.36
N GLY A 75 -6.31 7.95 -17.40
CA GLY A 75 -5.22 8.62 -18.12
C GLY A 75 -3.84 8.46 -17.44
N LEU A 76 -3.81 8.21 -16.13
CA LEU A 76 -2.61 8.01 -15.33
C LEU A 76 -2.59 6.58 -14.79
N ALA A 77 -2.14 5.63 -15.62
CA ALA A 77 -2.09 4.18 -15.42
C ALA A 77 -1.30 3.65 -14.19
N ALA A 78 -1.17 4.45 -13.13
CA ALA A 78 -0.49 4.15 -11.89
C ALA A 78 -1.13 4.80 -10.65
N CYS A 79 -2.31 5.43 -10.75
CA CYS A 79 -2.87 6.23 -9.65
C CYS A 79 -4.05 5.60 -8.86
N GLU A 80 -4.63 4.51 -9.34
CA GLU A 80 -5.77 3.82 -8.68
C GLU A 80 -5.52 3.56 -7.20
N ASP A 81 -4.33 3.08 -6.84
CA ASP A 81 -3.93 2.83 -5.46
C ASP A 81 -4.00 4.11 -4.60
N ILE A 82 -3.47 5.23 -5.13
CA ILE A 82 -3.36 6.50 -4.40
C ILE A 82 -4.76 7.04 -4.16
N LEU A 83 -5.58 7.04 -5.20
CA LEU A 83 -6.98 7.46 -5.11
C LEU A 83 -7.76 6.59 -4.14
N MET A 84 -7.62 5.27 -4.19
CA MET A 84 -8.28 4.37 -3.25
C MET A 84 -7.89 4.68 -1.80
N ASN A 85 -6.59 4.93 -1.53
CA ASN A 85 -6.15 5.30 -0.18
C ASN A 85 -6.67 6.70 0.24
N ILE A 86 -6.70 7.68 -0.67
CA ILE A 86 -7.29 9.00 -0.41
C ILE A 86 -8.78 8.89 -0.12
N LEU A 87 -9.53 8.09 -0.90
CA LEU A 87 -10.95 7.87 -0.72
C LEU A 87 -11.24 7.28 0.67
N VAL A 88 -10.53 6.21 1.04
CA VAL A 88 -10.69 5.56 2.35
C VAL A 88 -10.29 6.52 3.47
N ALA A 89 -9.17 7.22 3.35
CA ALA A 89 -8.71 8.17 4.37
C ALA A 89 -9.64 9.39 4.48
N THR A 90 -10.26 9.83 3.38
CA THR A 90 -11.24 10.92 3.38
C THR A 90 -12.47 10.56 4.20
N VAL A 91 -12.96 9.32 4.05
CA VAL A 91 -14.16 8.80 4.74
C VAL A 91 -13.87 8.48 6.21
N THR A 92 -12.73 7.83 6.49
CA THR A 92 -12.46 7.27 7.82
C THR A 92 -11.59 8.15 8.70
N LYS A 93 -10.78 9.03 8.10
CA LYS A 93 -9.66 9.74 8.74
C LYS A 93 -8.62 8.82 9.39
N LEU A 94 -8.55 7.56 8.95
CA LEU A 94 -7.64 6.55 9.48
C LEU A 94 -6.55 6.18 8.46
N PRO A 95 -5.32 5.90 8.92
CA PRO A 95 -4.25 5.44 8.06
C PRO A 95 -4.41 3.94 7.72
N PRO A 96 -3.80 3.46 6.61
CA PRO A 96 -3.79 2.04 6.29
C PRO A 96 -2.89 1.24 7.23
N ILE A 97 -3.01 -0.09 7.20
CA ILE A 97 -2.24 -1.02 8.05
C ILE A 97 -1.30 -1.85 7.18
N LYS A 98 -0.02 -1.85 7.57
CA LYS A 98 0.99 -2.73 6.98
C LYS A 98 0.93 -4.11 7.64
N VAL A 99 0.85 -5.15 6.82
CA VAL A 99 1.11 -6.52 7.26
C VAL A 99 2.43 -7.02 6.69
N THR A 100 2.95 -8.08 7.30
CA THR A 100 4.31 -8.55 7.07
C THR A 100 4.63 -8.81 5.60
N GLN A 101 5.56 -8.04 5.05
CA GLN A 101 6.18 -8.36 3.76
C GLN A 101 7.35 -9.32 4.00
N ARG A 102 7.38 -10.48 3.32
CA ARG A 102 8.56 -11.35 3.34
C ARG A 102 9.73 -10.54 2.78
N LYS A 103 10.83 -10.45 3.53
CA LYS A 103 12.08 -9.73 3.19
C LYS A 103 12.83 -10.32 1.96
N GLN A 104 12.16 -11.12 1.13
CA GLN A 104 12.69 -11.84 -0.03
C GLN A 104 12.43 -11.14 -1.38
N HIS A 105 12.08 -9.85 -1.37
CA HIS A 105 12.27 -9.02 -2.57
C HIS A 105 13.55 -8.17 -2.45
N LYS A 106 14.60 -8.77 -1.85
CA LYS A 106 15.97 -8.28 -2.00
C LYS A 106 16.57 -8.92 -3.25
N GLU A 107 16.88 -8.06 -4.21
CA GLU A 107 18.14 -8.13 -4.98
C GLU A 107 18.38 -9.20 -6.03
N ASN A 108 17.40 -10.02 -6.47
CA ASN A 108 17.61 -10.82 -7.71
C ASN A 108 16.99 -10.20 -8.97
N SER A 109 16.22 -9.12 -8.85
CA SER A 109 15.64 -8.42 -10.03
C SER A 109 16.47 -7.24 -10.52
N LEU A 110 17.51 -6.83 -9.79
CA LEU A 110 18.36 -5.69 -10.15
C LEU A 110 19.54 -6.06 -11.05
N GLN A 111 19.74 -7.34 -11.36
CA GLN A 111 20.84 -7.78 -12.23
C GLN A 111 20.45 -8.12 -13.66
N GLN A 112 19.19 -8.00 -14.10
CA GLN A 112 18.88 -8.42 -15.47
C GLN A 112 17.68 -7.76 -16.16
N VAL A 113 17.53 -6.43 -16.11
CA VAL A 113 16.81 -5.72 -17.19
C VAL A 113 17.43 -4.33 -17.43
N LYS A 114 18.65 -4.28 -17.99
CA LYS A 114 19.14 -3.06 -18.67
C LYS A 114 18.40 -2.93 -20.00
N GLY A 115 17.23 -2.30 -19.97
CA GLY A 115 16.45 -1.97 -21.16
C GLY A 115 14.99 -1.70 -20.79
N THR A 116 14.46 -0.53 -21.17
CA THR A 116 13.06 -0.05 -21.10
C THR A 116 12.33 -0.06 -19.74
N ALA A 117 12.53 -1.06 -18.86
CA ALA A 117 11.87 -1.21 -17.57
C ALA A 117 12.26 -0.13 -16.54
N GLY A 118 13.53 0.32 -16.54
CA GLY A 118 13.98 1.42 -15.67
C GLY A 118 13.37 2.77 -16.05
N VAL A 119 13.23 3.04 -17.35
CA VAL A 119 12.60 4.26 -17.88
C VAL A 119 11.09 4.23 -17.61
N ALA A 120 10.43 3.09 -17.86
CA ALA A 120 9.02 2.90 -17.54
C ALA A 120 8.75 2.97 -16.01
N GLY A 121 9.69 2.50 -15.18
CA GLY A 121 9.63 2.63 -13.73
C GLY A 121 9.72 4.09 -13.26
N GLY A 122 10.66 4.86 -13.84
CA GLY A 122 10.79 6.30 -13.59
C GLY A 122 9.57 7.10 -14.02
N GLN A 123 9.04 6.83 -15.21
CA GLN A 123 7.81 7.47 -15.72
C GLN A 123 6.59 7.15 -14.85
N ARG A 124 6.42 5.89 -14.39
CA ARG A 124 5.35 5.55 -13.45
C ARG A 124 5.47 6.28 -12.12
N PHE A 125 6.70 6.52 -11.66
CA PHE A 125 6.94 7.24 -10.42
C PHE A 125 6.59 8.73 -10.55
N SER A 126 7.00 9.38 -11.65
CA SER A 126 6.61 10.77 -11.92
C SER A 126 5.11 10.93 -12.12
N GLN A 127 4.45 9.99 -12.81
CA GLN A 127 2.99 9.99 -12.95
C GLN A 127 2.27 9.88 -11.60
N ARG A 128 2.76 9.04 -10.68
CA ARG A 128 2.22 8.94 -9.31
C ARG A 128 2.42 10.22 -8.50
N GLN A 129 3.58 10.85 -8.66
CA GLN A 129 3.91 12.13 -8.04
C GLN A 129 2.95 13.24 -8.50
N ASP A 130 2.68 13.32 -9.80
CA ASP A 130 1.77 14.33 -10.36
C ASP A 130 0.32 14.03 -10.00
N CYS A 131 -0.10 12.77 -10.06
CA CYS A 131 -1.44 12.39 -9.67
C CYS A 131 -1.74 12.70 -8.21
N LEU A 132 -0.79 12.43 -7.29
CA LEU A 132 -0.97 12.77 -5.88
C LEU A 132 -1.31 14.25 -5.69
N ASN A 133 -0.61 15.15 -6.38
CA ASN A 133 -0.84 16.59 -6.25
C ASN A 133 -2.17 17.00 -6.89
N GLN A 134 -2.51 16.49 -8.09
CA GLN A 134 -3.80 16.76 -8.71
C GLN A 134 -4.99 16.30 -7.84
N LEU A 135 -4.85 15.16 -7.18
CA LEU A 135 -5.86 14.69 -6.23
C LEU A 135 -5.94 15.60 -5.01
N VAL A 136 -4.81 16.00 -4.43
CA VAL A 136 -4.81 16.95 -3.29
C VAL A 136 -5.48 18.27 -3.66
N ASP A 137 -5.18 18.81 -4.84
CA ASP A 137 -5.79 20.04 -5.34
C ASP A 137 -7.30 19.87 -5.51
N TRP A 138 -7.75 18.72 -6.02
CA TRP A 138 -9.17 18.41 -6.16
C TRP A 138 -9.89 18.30 -4.81
N PHE A 139 -9.29 17.62 -3.83
CA PHE A 139 -9.86 17.47 -2.49
C PHE A 139 -9.73 18.75 -1.64
N GLY A 140 -8.84 19.68 -2.00
CA GLY A 140 -8.59 20.95 -1.31
C GLY A 140 -7.74 20.82 -0.03
N TYR A 141 -7.29 19.62 0.31
CA TYR A 141 -6.39 19.33 1.43
C TYR A 141 -5.71 17.97 1.22
N MET A 142 -4.69 17.65 2.02
CA MET A 142 -4.06 16.32 2.02
C MET A 142 -4.87 15.34 2.88
N PRO A 143 -5.56 14.34 2.30
CA PRO A 143 -6.42 13.45 3.08
C PRO A 143 -5.67 12.23 3.64
N LEU A 144 -4.50 11.90 3.09
CA LEU A 144 -3.71 10.76 3.54
C LEU A 144 -3.19 10.99 4.96
N VAL A 145 -3.30 9.95 5.80
CA VAL A 145 -2.80 9.96 7.17
C VAL A 145 -1.60 9.03 7.26
N SER A 146 -0.50 9.53 7.82
CA SER A 146 0.70 8.73 8.07
C SER A 146 0.52 7.81 9.29
N SER A 147 1.18 6.65 9.25
CA SER A 147 1.23 5.68 10.33
C SER A 147 2.55 4.91 10.30
N GLN A 148 2.91 4.32 11.42
CA GLN A 148 4.02 3.37 11.54
C GLN A 148 3.54 1.97 11.94
N LEU A 149 2.22 1.75 11.96
CA LEU A 149 1.62 0.52 12.42
C LEU A 149 1.92 -0.63 11.45
N ARG A 150 2.54 -1.66 12.02
CA ARG A 150 2.76 -2.93 11.35
C ARG A 150 2.30 -4.08 12.24
N LEU A 151 1.55 -4.99 11.65
CA LEU A 151 1.09 -6.20 12.31
C LEU A 151 1.74 -7.43 11.66
N ASP A 152 2.27 -8.31 12.51
CA ASP A 152 2.94 -9.53 12.13
C ASP A 152 2.29 -10.72 12.87
N PRO A 153 2.24 -11.93 12.27
CA PRO A 153 1.73 -13.11 12.97
C PRO A 153 2.64 -13.43 14.17
N VAL A 154 2.10 -14.08 15.22
CA VAL A 154 2.84 -14.40 16.45
C VAL A 154 4.16 -15.13 16.17
N LEU A 155 4.15 -16.07 15.22
CA LEU A 155 5.32 -16.85 14.81
C LEU A 155 6.17 -16.13 13.73
N PHE A 156 6.08 -14.82 13.62
CA PHE A 156 6.80 -14.08 12.59
C PHE A 156 8.31 -14.15 12.82
N LYS A 157 9.01 -14.76 11.84
CA LYS A 157 10.44 -15.14 11.88
C LYS A 157 10.77 -16.31 12.82
N ASP A 158 9.80 -16.90 13.49
CA ASP A 158 10.07 -18.11 14.26
C ASP A 158 10.32 -19.28 13.31
N GLN A 159 11.42 -20.01 13.55
CA GLN A 159 11.74 -21.22 12.81
C GLN A 159 10.89 -22.41 13.27
N VAL A 160 9.59 -22.22 13.47
CA VAL A 160 8.70 -23.29 13.96
C VAL A 160 8.68 -24.48 12.99
N SER A 161 8.84 -24.25 11.68
CA SER A 161 9.00 -25.33 10.70
C SER A 161 10.31 -26.12 10.87
N VAL A 162 11.39 -25.51 11.34
CA VAL A 162 12.66 -26.18 11.66
C VAL A 162 12.55 -26.91 13.00
N LEU A 163 11.93 -26.29 14.00
CA LEU A 163 11.71 -26.89 15.32
C LEU A 163 10.69 -28.05 15.26
N ARG A 164 9.66 -27.96 14.42
CA ARG A 164 8.71 -29.05 14.13
C ARG A 164 9.38 -30.25 13.48
N LYS A 165 10.33 -30.02 12.57
CA LYS A 165 11.17 -31.10 12.02
C LYS A 165 12.05 -31.76 13.08
N LYS A 166 12.50 -31.01 14.09
CA LYS A 166 13.31 -31.53 15.20
C LYS A 166 12.51 -32.38 16.18
N TYR A 167 11.23 -32.06 16.40
CA TYR A 167 10.38 -32.80 17.35
C TYR A 167 8.99 -33.14 16.78
N PRO A 168 8.92 -34.11 15.85
CA PRO A 168 7.67 -34.48 15.18
C PRO A 168 6.63 -35.16 16.10
N HIS A 169 7.03 -35.61 17.28
CA HIS A 169 6.17 -36.35 18.22
C HIS A 169 5.45 -35.46 19.25
N LEU A 170 5.78 -34.17 19.31
CA LEU A 170 5.22 -33.23 20.30
C LEU A 170 3.77 -32.81 19.99
N GLU A 171 3.28 -33.06 18.77
CA GLU A 171 1.91 -32.75 18.33
C GLU A 171 1.00 -34.00 18.29
N LYS A 172 1.48 -35.18 18.72
CA LYS A 172 0.61 -36.36 18.84
C LYS A 172 -0.11 -36.31 20.20
N PRO A 173 -1.46 -36.42 20.22
CA PRO A 173 -2.24 -36.41 21.46
C PRO A 173 -1.94 -37.64 22.34
#